data_AF-A0A2B8A158-F1
#
_entry.id   AF-A0A2B8A158-F1
#
_cell.length_a   1.000
_cell.length_b   1.000
_cell.length_c   1.000
_cell.angle_alpha   90.00
_cell.angle_beta   90.00
_cell.angle_gamma   90.00
#
_symmetry.space_group_name_H-M   'P 1'
#
loop_
_entity.id
_entity.type
_entity.pdbx_description
1 polymer ?
#
loop_
_entity_poly.entity_id
_entity_poly.type
_entity_poly.pdbx_seq_one_letter_code
_entity_poly.pdbx_strand_id
1 'polypeptide(L)' 'LRKLTRQGDAETYIRMMQRAHMFSANIYDQNADAMETYLKSCNAFKEPDEARLKIMVNDND' A
#
# COMPACT_ATOMS: atom_id res chain seq x y z
N LEU A 1 -8.15 -7.01 10.88
CA LEU A 1 -7.94 -8.07 11.91
C LEU A 1 -9.17 -8.33 12.77
N ARG A 2 -9.77 -7.35 13.48
CA ARG A 2 -10.98 -7.60 14.31
C ARG A 2 -12.12 -8.30 13.56
N LYS A 3 -12.42 -7.88 12.32
CA LYS A 3 -13.42 -8.53 11.45
C LYS A 3 -13.09 -10.00 11.20
N LEU A 4 -11.83 -10.28 10.81
CA LEU A 4 -11.34 -11.66 10.64
C LEU A 4 -11.46 -12.49 11.93
N THR A 5 -10.92 -11.99 13.05
CA THR A 5 -10.75 -12.80 14.27
C THR A 5 -11.99 -12.90 15.13
N ARG A 6 -12.93 -11.95 15.04
CA ARG A 6 -14.16 -11.95 15.85
C ARG A 6 -15.43 -12.24 15.05
N GLN A 7 -15.41 -12.00 13.74
CA GLN A 7 -16.59 -12.15 12.88
C GLN A 7 -16.38 -13.20 11.78
N GLY A 8 -15.17 -13.77 11.64
CA GLY A 8 -14.86 -14.72 10.58
C GLY A 8 -14.82 -14.12 9.18
N ASP A 9 -14.94 -12.79 9.05
CA ASP A 9 -14.92 -12.08 7.76
C ASP A 9 -13.48 -11.93 7.27
N ALA A 10 -13.08 -12.84 6.39
CA ALA A 10 -11.78 -12.85 5.73
C ALA A 10 -11.68 -11.89 4.55
N GLU A 11 -12.80 -11.44 3.96
CA GLU A 11 -12.79 -10.62 2.75
C GLU A 11 -12.03 -9.31 2.99
N THR A 12 -12.32 -8.65 4.13
CA THR A 12 -11.64 -7.41 4.49
C THR A 12 -10.12 -7.60 4.61
N TYR A 13 -9.67 -8.75 5.12
CA TYR A 13 -8.25 -9.05 5.28
C TYR A 13 -7.58 -9.35 3.92
N ILE A 14 -8.22 -10.14 3.07
CA ILE A 14 -7.72 -10.46 1.72
C ILE A 14 -7.55 -9.17 0.90
N ARG A 15 -8.56 -8.28 0.90
CA ARG A 15 -8.47 -6.98 0.21
C ARG A 15 -7.31 -6.13 0.72
N MET A 16 -7.03 -6.17 2.02
CA MET A 16 -5.90 -5.45 2.61
C MET A 16 -4.55 -6.05 2.19
N MET A 17 -4.43 -7.37 2.14
CA MET A 17 -3.23 -8.06 1.63
C MET A 17 -2.98 -7.77 0.16
N GLN A 18 -4.03 -7.80 -0.68
CA GLN A 18 -3.92 -7.44 -2.11
C GLN A 18 -3.39 -6.01 -2.30
N ARG A 19 -3.89 -5.06 -1.50
CA ARG A 19 -3.40 -3.67 -1.50
C ARG A 19 -1.93 -3.58 -1.11
N ALA A 20 -1.51 -4.31 -0.07
CA ALA A 20 -0.10 -4.34 0.34
C ALA A 20 0.79 -4.93 -0.75
N HIS A 21 0.36 -6.04 -1.37
CA HIS A 21 1.08 -6.65 -2.48
C HIS A 21 1.23 -5.69 -3.67
N MET A 22 0.15 -5.05 -4.11
CA MET A 22 0.20 -4.06 -5.21
C MET A 22 1.16 -2.91 -4.91
N PHE A 23 1.14 -2.39 -3.67
CA PHE A 23 2.07 -1.35 -3.25
C PHE A 23 3.52 -1.82 -3.35
N SER A 24 3.84 -2.98 -2.76
CA SER A 24 5.19 -3.54 -2.80
C SER A 24 5.65 -3.90 -4.21
N ALA A 25 4.74 -4.35 -5.07
CA ALA A 25 5.02 -4.68 -6.45
C ALA A 25 5.41 -3.46 -7.30
N ASN A 26 5.12 -2.24 -6.84
CA ASN A 26 5.53 -0.98 -7.49
C ASN A 26 6.81 -0.38 -6.91
N ILE A 27 7.44 -1.05 -5.92
CA ILE A 27 8.74 -0.67 -5.36
C ILE A 27 9.83 -1.40 -6.15
N TYR A 28 9.99 -1.05 -7.42
CA TYR A 28 11.10 -1.50 -8.25
C TYR A 28 11.61 -0.33 -9.10
N ASP A 29 12.72 0.28 -8.69
CA ASP A 29 13.43 1.26 -9.50
C ASP A 29 14.91 1.21 -9.12
N GLN A 30 15.78 1.34 -10.11
CA GLN A 30 17.22 1.50 -9.89
C GLN A 30 17.55 2.96 -9.49
N ASN A 31 16.60 3.87 -9.67
CA ASN A 31 16.69 5.27 -9.27
C ASN A 31 16.06 5.50 -7.88
N ALA A 32 16.91 5.79 -6.90
CA ALA A 32 16.50 6.07 -5.53
C ALA A 32 15.60 7.32 -5.40
N ASP A 33 15.83 8.37 -6.20
CA ASP A 33 15.04 9.61 -6.13
C ASP A 33 13.61 9.40 -6.67
N ALA A 34 13.50 8.60 -7.74
CA ALA A 34 12.21 8.21 -8.31
C ALA A 34 11.42 7.35 -7.31
N MET A 35 12.11 6.40 -6.66
CA MET A 35 11.54 5.57 -5.61
C MET A 35 11.03 6.42 -4.42
N GLU A 36 11.84 7.35 -3.94
CA GLU A 36 11.47 8.21 -2.82
C GLU A 36 10.25 9.07 -3.17
N THR A 37 10.20 9.62 -4.38
CA THR A 37 9.07 10.39 -4.88
C THR A 37 7.80 9.54 -4.92
N TYR A 38 7.88 8.31 -5.43
CA TYR A 38 6.76 7.36 -5.43
C TYR A 38 6.29 7.03 -4.01
N LEU A 39 7.20 6.71 -3.09
CA LEU A 39 6.87 6.39 -1.69
C LEU A 39 6.23 7.57 -0.95
N LYS A 40 6.73 8.79 -1.16
CA LYS A 40 6.13 10.03 -0.62
C LYS A 40 4.72 10.24 -1.16
N SER A 41 4.52 10.04 -2.46
CA SER A 41 3.20 10.17 -3.10
C SER A 41 2.18 9.17 -2.51
N CYS A 42 2.64 7.98 -2.15
CA CYS A 42 1.84 6.93 -1.53
C CYS A 42 1.51 7.17 -0.05
N ASN A 43 1.99 8.26 0.57
CA ASN A 43 1.98 8.50 2.03
C ASN A 43 2.74 7.40 2.82
N ALA A 44 3.73 6.72 2.23
CA ALA A 44 4.40 5.60 2.88
C ALA A 44 5.21 6.00 4.14
N PHE A 45 5.58 7.27 4.25
CA PHE A 45 6.35 7.83 5.38
C PHE A 45 5.49 8.53 6.43
N LYS A 46 4.16 8.56 6.26
CA LYS A 46 3.25 9.19 7.24
C LYS A 46 2.79 8.18 8.26
N GLU A 47 2.59 8.64 9.48
CA GLU A 47 2.07 7.78 10.53
C GLU A 47 0.60 7.39 10.24
N PRO A 48 0.12 6.25 10.77
CA PRO A 48 -1.23 5.74 10.48
C PRO A 48 -2.38 6.67 10.89
N ASP A 49 -2.15 7.56 11.85
CA ASP A 49 -3.07 8.59 12.33
C ASP A 49 -3.04 9.87 11.48
N GLU A 50 -1.94 10.14 10.78
CA GLU A 50 -1.79 11.29 9.88
C GLU A 50 -2.38 11.02 8.49
N ALA A 51 -2.17 9.83 7.94
CA ALA A 51 -2.68 9.48 6.62
C ALA A 51 -2.82 7.97 6.38
N ARG A 52 -3.64 7.63 5.38
CA ARG A 52 -3.75 6.25 4.87
C ARG A 52 -2.86 6.06 3.64
N LEU A 53 -2.28 4.87 3.53
CA LEU A 53 -1.53 4.43 2.36
C LEU A 53 -2.38 4.56 1.09
N LYS A 54 -1.85 5.29 0.10
CA LYS A 54 -2.40 5.42 -1.24
C LYS A 54 -1.60 4.53 -2.18
N ILE A 55 -2.28 3.89 -3.12
CA ILE A 55 -1.62 3.14 -4.19
C ILE A 55 -1.73 4.00 -5.43
N MET A 56 -0.60 4.51 -5.92
CA MET A 56 -0.54 5.17 -7.21
C MET A 56 -0.28 4.10 -8.27
N VAL A 57 -1.11 4.08 -9.31
CA VAL A 57 -0.85 3.26 -10.49
C VAL A 57 0.05 4.10 -11.40
N ASN A 58 1.26 3.62 -11.66
CA ASN A 58 2.04 4.15 -12.77
C ASN A 58 1.43 3.53 -14.04
N ASP A 59 0.58 4.27 -14.76
CA ASP A 59 0.00 3.86 -16.06
C ASP A 59 1.09 3.90 -17.16
N ASN A 60 2.17 3.14 -16.96
CA ASN A 60 3.14 2.82 -18.01
C ASN A 60 2.93 1.36 -18.43
N ASP A 61 1.77 1.09 -19.06
CA ASP A 61 1.48 -0.15 -19.81
C ASP A 61 0.72 0.23 -21.09
#